data_AF-A0A6N2B6U8-F1
#
_entry.id   AF-A0A6N2B6U8-F1
#
_cell.length_a   1.000
_cell.length_b   1.000
_cell.length_c   1.000
_cell.angle_alpha   90.00
_cell.angle_beta   90.00
_cell.angle_gamma   90.00
#
_symmetry.space_group_name_H-M   'P 1'
#
loop_
_entity.id
_entity.type
_entity.pdbx_description
1 polymer ?
#
loop_
_entity_poly.entity_id
_entity_poly.type
_entity_poly.pdbx_seq_one_letter_code
_entity_poly.pdbx_strand_id
1 'polypeptide(L)'
;MTNKLITPFIILLFSSILNLFIKSSNASTTYNVLTTFGAKPNGQIDATQSFLNAWRAACTSVEPSTIYVPKGRYLIKEATFRGPCKSKITVKIDGTLVAPLDYWGIGNSGYWILFIEVNGISVIGGSIDAKGDGFWACRKSGNNNCPVGARSITFNWANDVVVSGLLSINSQVTHLVINSCNNVMVKNVKVIAPDQSPNTDGIHVQSSTNVTIIGCRIKTGDDCISIGPGTRNLWMENILCGPGHGVSIGSLGREYEEDGVQNVTLSYSIFTGSDNGLRIKSWARPSTSFVKNINYRNIVMKYVDNPIIIDQNYCPNNKDCPQQTSGVKISDVIYKNIEGTSTTEVAMNFDCSPSNPCQGIQIQDIKLTYMNKKAKSFCNNIQGTKKGVIWPATCI
;
A
#
# COMPACT_ATOMS: atom_id res chain seq x y z
N MET A 1 -91.57 38.87 11.57
CA MET A 1 -91.19 38.46 10.20
C MET A 1 -89.75 38.01 10.23
N THR A 2 -89.54 36.74 9.95
CA THR A 2 -88.32 35.97 10.16
C THR A 2 -87.50 35.86 8.87
N ASN A 3 -86.18 36.06 9.02
CA ASN A 3 -85.09 35.24 8.48
C ASN A 3 -84.75 35.22 6.97
N LYS A 4 -83.41 35.30 6.76
CA LYS A 4 -82.58 34.61 5.74
C LYS A 4 -82.58 35.25 4.33
N LEU A 5 -81.52 35.25 3.50
CA LEU A 5 -80.23 34.55 3.47
C LEU A 5 -79.30 35.18 2.39
N ILE A 6 -77.99 35.20 2.65
CA ILE A 6 -76.83 34.92 1.77
C ILE A 6 -76.59 35.70 0.45
N THR A 7 -75.41 36.33 0.39
CA THR A 7 -74.63 36.65 -0.82
C THR A 7 -73.38 35.76 -0.85
N PRO A 8 -72.99 35.12 -1.97
CA PRO A 8 -71.83 34.24 -2.00
C PRO A 8 -70.57 34.91 -2.59
N PHE A 9 -69.44 34.46 -2.07
CA PHE A 9 -68.16 34.17 -2.74
C PHE A 9 -67.50 35.24 -3.62
N ILE A 10 -66.31 35.69 -3.18
CA ILE A 10 -65.00 35.46 -3.83
C ILE A 10 -63.93 36.05 -2.88
N ILE A 11 -63.12 35.21 -2.25
CA ILE A 11 -61.82 35.63 -1.69
C ILE A 11 -60.78 34.61 -2.14
N LEU A 12 -59.75 35.13 -2.79
CA LEU A 12 -58.64 34.45 -3.45
C LEU A 12 -57.85 33.56 -2.49
N LEU A 13 -57.64 32.30 -2.89
CA LEU A 13 -56.61 31.42 -2.37
C LEU A 13 -55.24 31.83 -2.96
N PHE A 14 -54.43 32.50 -2.16
CA PHE A 14 -52.97 32.55 -2.33
C PHE A 14 -52.33 32.07 -1.02
N SER A 15 -52.33 30.76 -0.78
CA SER A 15 -51.42 30.18 0.21
C SER A 15 -50.11 29.88 -0.50
N SER A 16 -49.14 30.77 -0.31
CA SER A 16 -47.72 30.51 -0.56
C SER A 16 -47.28 29.30 0.27
N ILE A 17 -47.27 28.12 -0.35
CA ILE A 17 -46.56 26.95 0.19
C ILE A 17 -45.07 27.24 -0.02
N LEU A 18 -44.47 27.87 0.99
CA LEU A 18 -43.03 27.95 1.14
C LEU A 18 -42.54 26.51 1.34
N ASN A 19 -42.11 25.86 0.25
CA ASN A 19 -41.36 24.62 0.33
C ASN A 19 -40.07 24.89 1.11
N LEU A 20 -40.11 24.65 2.42
CA LEU A 20 -38.92 24.46 3.23
C LEU A 20 -38.22 23.19 2.71
N PHE A 21 -37.35 23.36 1.72
CA PHE A 21 -36.24 22.43 1.51
C PHE A 21 -35.29 22.60 2.69
N ILE A 22 -35.65 22.00 3.82
CA ILE A 22 -34.67 21.67 4.86
C ILE A 22 -33.77 20.63 4.20
N LYS A 23 -32.67 21.07 3.59
CA LYS A 23 -31.49 20.22 3.48
C LYS A 23 -31.10 19.90 4.91
N SER A 24 -31.56 18.78 5.45
CA SER A 24 -30.97 18.23 6.65
C SER A 24 -29.51 17.96 6.29
N SER A 25 -28.60 18.80 6.76
CA SER A 25 -27.21 18.38 6.88
C SER A 25 -27.23 17.29 7.93
N ASN A 26 -27.47 16.04 7.52
CA ASN A 26 -27.36 14.90 8.41
C ASN A 26 -25.90 14.89 8.88
N ALA A 27 -25.67 15.40 10.08
CA ALA A 27 -24.36 15.34 10.72
C ALA A 27 -24.03 13.86 10.85
N SER A 28 -22.92 13.42 10.25
CA SER A 28 -22.46 12.04 10.36
C SER A 28 -22.34 11.65 11.83
N THR A 29 -23.01 10.56 12.22
CA THR A 29 -22.98 10.05 13.60
C THR A 29 -21.53 9.80 14.00
N THR A 30 -21.10 10.41 15.11
CA THR A 30 -19.71 10.30 15.59
C THR A 30 -19.63 9.41 16.83
N TYR A 31 -18.86 8.34 16.72
CA TYR A 31 -18.54 7.36 17.77
C TYR A 31 -17.14 7.66 18.31
N ASN A 32 -17.07 8.39 19.44
CA ASN A 32 -15.79 8.80 20.01
C ASN A 32 -15.24 7.72 20.95
N VAL A 33 -14.08 7.14 20.62
CA VAL A 33 -13.50 6.04 21.40
C VAL A 33 -13.22 6.40 22.86
N LEU A 34 -12.93 7.69 23.15
CA LEU A 34 -12.66 8.21 24.49
C LEU A 34 -13.97 8.46 25.26
N THR A 35 -14.81 9.37 24.75
CA THR A 35 -15.98 9.85 25.52
C THR A 35 -17.17 8.91 25.46
N THR A 36 -17.32 8.15 24.37
CA THR A 36 -18.43 7.20 24.20
C THR A 36 -18.07 5.79 24.66
N PHE A 37 -16.82 5.38 24.48
CA PHE A 37 -16.39 3.98 24.74
C PHE A 37 -15.28 3.84 25.79
N GLY A 38 -14.88 4.93 26.46
CA GLY A 38 -14.04 4.89 27.65
C GLY A 38 -12.56 4.59 27.43
N ALA A 39 -12.05 4.64 26.18
CA ALA A 39 -10.65 4.40 25.88
C ALA A 39 -9.74 5.35 26.68
N LYS A 40 -8.58 4.86 27.17
CA LYS A 40 -7.65 5.69 27.94
C LYS A 40 -6.49 6.18 27.06
N PRO A 41 -6.25 7.51 26.96
CA PRO A 41 -5.27 8.09 26.04
C PRO A 41 -3.84 8.13 26.62
N ASN A 42 -3.46 7.16 27.45
CA ASN A 42 -2.16 7.13 28.15
C ASN A 42 -1.11 6.17 27.54
N GLY A 43 -1.50 5.37 26.54
CA GLY A 43 -0.63 4.42 25.86
C GLY A 43 -0.22 3.21 26.72
N GLN A 44 -0.90 2.97 27.85
CA GLN A 44 -0.57 1.91 28.81
C GLN A 44 -1.76 1.00 29.06
N ILE A 45 -2.96 1.57 29.22
CA ILE A 45 -4.18 0.80 29.44
C ILE A 45 -4.72 0.36 28.09
N ASP A 46 -4.99 -0.95 27.99
CA ASP A 46 -5.55 -1.58 26.80
C ASP A 46 -6.91 -0.97 26.42
N ALA A 47 -6.96 -0.32 25.26
CA ALA A 47 -8.14 0.33 24.70
C ALA A 47 -8.80 -0.52 23.60
N THR A 48 -8.34 -1.74 23.35
CA THR A 48 -8.81 -2.58 22.22
C THR A 48 -10.32 -2.75 22.24
N GLN A 49 -10.91 -3.04 23.40
CA GLN A 49 -12.36 -3.23 23.52
C GLN A 49 -13.16 -1.96 23.22
N SER A 50 -12.65 -0.78 23.58
CA SER A 50 -13.29 0.50 23.26
C SER A 50 -13.35 0.73 21.75
N PHE A 51 -12.30 0.38 21.02
CA PHE A 51 -12.26 0.48 19.56
C PHE A 51 -13.18 -0.55 18.90
N LEU A 52 -13.20 -1.80 19.38
CA LEU A 52 -14.11 -2.84 18.87
C LEU A 52 -15.59 -2.48 19.10
N ASN A 53 -15.91 -1.86 20.24
CA ASN A 53 -17.27 -1.38 20.51
C ASN A 53 -17.65 -0.20 19.62
N ALA A 54 -16.74 0.76 19.40
CA ALA A 54 -16.95 1.86 18.46
C ALA A 54 -17.18 1.35 17.04
N TRP A 55 -16.39 0.37 16.61
CA TRP A 55 -16.56 -0.31 15.33
C TRP A 55 -17.91 -0.98 15.19
N ARG A 56 -18.34 -1.77 16.19
CA ARG A 56 -19.64 -2.44 16.17
C ARG A 56 -20.78 -1.43 16.00
N ALA A 57 -20.74 -0.33 16.75
CA ALA A 57 -21.74 0.72 16.64
C ALA A 57 -21.75 1.36 15.25
N ALA A 58 -20.58 1.78 14.74
CA ALA A 58 -20.43 2.36 13.41
C ALA A 58 -20.88 1.42 12.27
N CYS A 59 -20.52 0.15 12.36
CA CYS A 59 -20.82 -0.86 11.34
C CYS A 59 -22.32 -1.21 11.26
N THR A 60 -23.04 -1.07 12.38
CA THR A 60 -24.51 -1.24 12.41
C THR A 60 -25.30 0.01 12.06
N SER A 61 -24.65 1.17 11.94
CA SER A 61 -25.29 2.43 11.55
C SER A 61 -25.81 2.37 10.11
N VAL A 62 -27.08 2.73 9.92
CA VAL A 62 -27.70 2.84 8.58
C VAL A 62 -27.23 4.09 7.83
N GLU A 63 -26.80 5.12 8.55
CA GLU A 63 -26.21 6.34 7.99
C GLU A 63 -24.67 6.30 8.03
N PRO A 64 -23.98 7.06 7.16
CA PRO A 64 -22.53 7.19 7.22
C PRO A 64 -22.06 7.69 8.59
N SER A 65 -21.08 7.02 9.17
CA SER A 65 -20.61 7.30 10.53
C SER A 65 -19.11 7.53 10.61
N THR A 66 -18.68 8.22 11.67
CA THR A 66 -17.28 8.50 11.97
C THR A 66 -16.90 7.85 13.30
N ILE A 67 -15.90 6.98 13.31
CA ILE A 67 -15.18 6.61 14.54
C ILE A 67 -14.11 7.68 14.76
N TYR A 68 -14.25 8.45 15.84
CA TYR A 68 -13.31 9.51 16.16
C TYR A 68 -12.33 9.07 17.26
N VAL A 69 -11.04 9.19 16.97
CA VAL A 69 -9.94 8.94 17.90
C VAL A 69 -9.26 10.27 18.23
N PRO A 70 -9.56 10.87 19.40
CA PRO A 70 -8.96 12.14 19.81
C PRO A 70 -7.44 12.08 19.97
N LYS A 71 -6.82 13.24 20.20
CA LYS A 71 -5.39 13.30 20.56
C LYS A 71 -5.12 12.50 21.84
N GLY A 72 -4.03 11.74 21.83
CA GLY A 72 -3.65 10.84 22.91
C GLY A 72 -2.85 9.65 22.39
N ARG A 73 -2.34 8.81 23.28
CA ARG A 73 -1.75 7.51 22.93
C ARG A 73 -2.70 6.41 23.38
N TYR A 74 -3.07 5.49 22.51
CA TYR A 74 -4.01 4.40 22.83
C TYR A 74 -3.31 3.08 22.62
N LEU A 75 -3.13 2.31 23.71
CA LEU A 75 -2.58 0.97 23.58
C LEU A 75 -3.65 0.08 22.96
N ILE A 76 -3.34 -0.53 21.82
CA ILE A 76 -4.22 -1.42 21.09
C ILE A 76 -3.44 -2.71 20.85
N LYS A 77 -4.00 -3.84 21.28
CA LYS A 77 -3.53 -5.18 20.91
C LYS A 77 -4.08 -5.52 19.53
N GLU A 78 -4.06 -6.79 19.14
CA GLU A 78 -4.75 -7.22 17.93
C GLU A 78 -6.21 -6.76 17.88
N ALA A 79 -6.59 -6.11 16.79
CA ALA A 79 -7.94 -5.61 16.57
C ALA A 79 -8.41 -5.98 15.15
N THR A 80 -9.48 -6.79 15.09
CA THR A 80 -10.16 -7.13 13.84
C THR A 80 -11.48 -6.38 13.72
N PHE A 81 -11.57 -5.53 12.71
CA PHE A 81 -12.69 -4.72 12.31
C PHE A 81 -13.38 -5.35 11.10
N ARG A 82 -14.31 -6.26 11.39
CA ARG A 82 -15.01 -7.08 10.38
C ARG A 82 -16.33 -6.45 9.94
N GLY A 83 -16.63 -6.54 8.64
CA GLY A 83 -17.93 -6.24 8.05
C GLY A 83 -18.80 -7.49 7.82
N PRO A 84 -19.82 -7.44 6.95
CA PRO A 84 -20.24 -6.26 6.18
C PRO A 84 -20.85 -5.19 7.08
N CYS A 85 -20.63 -3.92 6.72
CA CYS A 85 -21.23 -2.77 7.41
C CYS A 85 -22.38 -2.18 6.59
N LYS A 86 -23.39 -1.63 7.27
CA LYS A 86 -24.61 -1.13 6.62
C LYS A 86 -24.40 0.18 5.86
N SER A 87 -23.37 0.95 6.22
CA SER A 87 -23.05 2.23 5.59
C SER A 87 -21.55 2.52 5.66
N LYS A 88 -21.14 3.63 5.04
CA LYS A 88 -19.73 4.06 4.99
C LYS A 88 -19.21 4.43 6.37
N ILE A 89 -17.96 4.08 6.66
CA ILE A 89 -17.30 4.38 7.94
C ILE A 89 -16.04 5.20 7.70
N THR A 90 -15.92 6.31 8.42
CA THR A 90 -14.65 7.06 8.52
C THR A 90 -14.02 6.83 9.89
N VAL A 91 -12.83 6.25 9.93
CA VAL A 91 -11.96 6.23 11.11
C VAL A 91 -11.07 7.47 11.06
N LYS A 92 -11.44 8.51 11.81
CA LYS A 92 -10.67 9.76 11.91
C LYS A 92 -9.78 9.72 13.13
N ILE A 93 -8.46 9.77 12.91
CA ILE A 93 -7.45 9.64 13.96
C ILE A 93 -6.67 10.95 14.10
N ASP A 94 -6.79 11.58 15.27
CA ASP A 94 -5.95 12.72 15.66
C ASP A 94 -4.85 12.31 16.66
N GLY A 95 -4.95 11.10 17.24
CA GLY A 95 -3.99 10.54 18.20
C GLY A 95 -2.99 9.54 17.59
N THR A 96 -2.43 8.71 18.47
CA THR A 96 -1.51 7.62 18.12
C THR A 96 -2.01 6.30 18.69
N LEU A 97 -2.15 5.28 17.85
CA LEU A 97 -2.33 3.90 18.30
C LEU A 97 -0.96 3.28 18.52
N VAL A 98 -0.77 2.60 19.65
CA VAL A 98 0.54 2.04 20.03
C VAL A 98 0.37 0.56 20.35
N ALA A 99 1.27 -0.27 19.84
CA ALA A 99 1.35 -1.66 20.23
C ALA A 99 1.91 -1.80 21.66
N PRO A 100 1.67 -2.94 22.33
CA PRO A 100 2.39 -3.30 23.56
C PRO A 100 3.91 -3.31 23.36
N LEU A 101 4.67 -3.04 24.43
CA LEU A 101 6.14 -3.14 24.41
C LEU A 101 6.61 -4.59 24.21
N ASP A 102 5.86 -5.54 24.75
CA ASP A 102 6.08 -6.95 24.45
C ASP A 102 5.63 -7.23 23.00
N TYR A 103 6.60 -7.53 22.14
CA TYR A 103 6.36 -7.77 20.71
C TYR A 103 5.48 -9.01 20.46
N TRP A 104 5.36 -9.92 21.43
CA TRP A 104 4.38 -11.01 21.37
C TRP A 104 2.93 -10.54 21.45
N GLY A 105 2.68 -9.36 22.05
CA GLY A 105 1.34 -8.82 22.25
C GLY A 105 0.54 -8.56 20.96
N ILE A 106 1.21 -8.52 19.80
CA ILE A 106 0.57 -8.49 18.48
C ILE A 106 1.11 -9.54 17.50
N GLY A 107 2.24 -10.20 17.79
CA GLY A 107 3.01 -10.96 16.79
C GLY A 107 2.44 -12.31 16.35
N ASN A 108 1.39 -12.85 17.02
CA ASN A 108 0.97 -14.24 16.82
C ASN A 108 0.00 -14.48 15.65
N SER A 109 -0.84 -13.50 15.29
CA SER A 109 -1.91 -13.70 14.29
C SER A 109 -1.54 -13.27 12.87
N GLY A 110 -0.38 -12.62 12.70
CA GLY A 110 0.02 -12.04 11.41
C GLY A 110 -0.54 -10.63 11.15
N TYR A 111 -1.42 -10.11 12.02
CA TYR A 111 -2.11 -8.83 11.85
C TYR A 111 -2.20 -8.07 13.17
N TRP A 112 -1.93 -6.77 13.15
CA TRP A 112 -2.22 -5.90 14.29
C TRP A 112 -3.59 -5.23 14.14
N ILE A 113 -3.78 -4.44 13.09
CA ILE A 113 -5.05 -3.78 12.77
C ILE A 113 -5.58 -4.34 11.46
N LEU A 114 -6.65 -5.13 11.52
CA LEU A 114 -7.23 -5.78 10.36
C LEU A 114 -8.62 -5.24 10.07
N PHE A 115 -8.81 -4.66 8.89
CA PHE A 115 -10.14 -4.41 8.31
C PHE A 115 -10.44 -5.51 7.30
N ILE A 116 -11.53 -6.24 7.50
CA ILE A 116 -11.86 -7.42 6.69
C ILE A 116 -13.32 -7.43 6.26
N GLU A 117 -13.58 -7.70 4.97
CA GLU A 117 -14.93 -7.76 4.39
C GLU A 117 -15.72 -6.45 4.57
N VAL A 118 -15.04 -5.30 4.37
CA VAL A 118 -15.61 -3.97 4.56
C VAL A 118 -15.70 -3.22 3.23
N ASN A 119 -16.87 -2.64 2.93
CA ASN A 119 -17.05 -1.75 1.80
C ASN A 119 -17.20 -0.30 2.29
N GLY A 120 -16.54 0.65 1.64
CA GLY A 120 -16.68 2.08 1.91
C GLY A 120 -16.06 2.53 3.23
N ILE A 121 -14.78 2.20 3.44
CA ILE A 121 -14.03 2.61 4.64
C ILE A 121 -12.98 3.68 4.32
N SER A 122 -12.88 4.69 5.18
CA SER A 122 -11.83 5.70 5.15
C SER A 122 -11.04 5.73 6.46
N VAL A 123 -9.72 5.59 6.42
CA VAL A 123 -8.82 5.81 7.56
C VAL A 123 -8.05 7.11 7.33
N ILE A 124 -8.28 8.12 8.17
CA ILE A 124 -7.83 9.50 7.95
C ILE A 124 -6.97 9.97 9.13
N GLY A 125 -5.73 10.34 8.84
CA GLY A 125 -4.79 10.96 9.77
C GLY A 125 -4.17 10.01 10.78
N GLY A 126 -3.59 10.60 11.82
CA GLY A 126 -3.09 9.89 12.98
C GLY A 126 -1.77 9.16 12.77
N SER A 127 -1.38 8.41 13.80
CA SER A 127 -0.18 7.58 13.76
C SER A 127 -0.44 6.20 14.34
N ILE A 128 0.26 5.19 13.81
CA ILE A 128 0.32 3.85 14.37
C ILE A 128 1.79 3.49 14.61
N ASP A 129 2.12 3.06 15.83
CA ASP A 129 3.48 2.71 16.27
C ASP A 129 3.47 1.27 16.79
N ALA A 130 3.98 0.36 15.97
CA ALA A 130 3.89 -1.08 16.19
C ALA A 130 5.03 -1.66 17.04
N LYS A 131 5.97 -0.83 17.52
CA LYS A 131 7.06 -1.24 18.43
C LYS A 131 7.86 -2.46 17.94
N GLY A 132 8.25 -2.45 16.66
CA GLY A 132 8.90 -3.58 15.99
C GLY A 132 10.33 -3.90 16.42
N ASP A 133 10.99 -3.07 17.22
CA ASP A 133 12.42 -3.20 17.57
C ASP A 133 12.76 -4.53 18.27
N GLY A 134 11.96 -4.93 19.26
CA GLY A 134 12.13 -6.23 19.94
C GLY A 134 11.91 -7.42 19.00
N PHE A 135 10.94 -7.32 18.08
CA PHE A 135 10.68 -8.34 17.07
C PHE A 135 11.88 -8.49 16.11
N TRP A 136 12.42 -7.38 15.60
CA TRP A 136 13.55 -7.40 14.69
C TRP A 136 14.81 -7.96 15.34
N ALA A 137 15.06 -7.63 16.61
CA ALA A 137 16.16 -8.21 17.38
C ALA A 137 16.04 -9.74 17.46
N CYS A 138 14.83 -10.25 17.71
CA CYS A 138 14.55 -11.68 17.68
C CYS A 138 14.88 -12.30 16.31
N ARG A 139 14.32 -11.74 15.22
CA ARG A 139 14.53 -12.29 13.86
C ARG A 139 15.99 -12.29 13.43
N LYS A 140 16.78 -11.28 13.84
CA LYS A 140 18.21 -11.18 13.54
C LYS A 140 19.08 -12.14 14.35
N SER A 141 18.62 -12.57 15.52
CA SER A 141 19.38 -13.51 16.37
C SER A 141 19.51 -14.92 15.79
N GLY A 142 18.77 -15.25 14.73
CA GLY A 142 18.69 -16.61 14.20
C GLY A 142 17.91 -17.57 15.10
N ASN A 143 17.27 -17.07 16.16
CA ASN A 143 16.41 -17.85 17.03
C ASN A 143 15.12 -18.23 16.29
N ASN A 144 14.78 -19.52 16.32
CA ASN A 144 13.54 -20.02 15.73
C ASN A 144 12.30 -19.72 16.59
N ASN A 145 12.49 -19.28 17.85
CA ASN A 145 11.42 -18.91 18.77
C ASN A 145 11.08 -17.41 18.69
N CYS A 146 10.74 -16.95 17.49
CA CYS A 146 10.17 -15.62 17.26
C CYS A 146 8.73 -15.78 16.78
N PRO A 147 7.82 -14.84 17.11
CA PRO A 147 6.48 -14.87 16.56
C PRO A 147 6.52 -14.73 15.03
N VAL A 148 5.39 -15.01 14.38
CA VAL A 148 5.25 -14.83 12.93
C VAL A 148 5.45 -13.36 12.54
N GLY A 149 5.09 -12.45 13.43
CA GLY A 149 5.18 -11.00 13.22
C GLY A 149 3.88 -10.43 12.67
N ALA A 150 3.56 -9.19 13.04
CA ALA A 150 2.31 -8.54 12.68
C ALA A 150 2.46 -7.47 11.60
N ARG A 151 1.55 -7.48 10.62
CA ARG A 151 1.35 -6.38 9.69
C ARG A 151 0.63 -5.25 10.41
N SER A 152 1.11 -4.01 10.29
CA SER A 152 0.59 -2.92 11.13
C SER A 152 -0.87 -2.58 10.82
N ILE A 153 -1.22 -2.39 9.56
CA ILE A 153 -2.60 -2.21 9.12
C ILE A 153 -2.86 -2.97 7.82
N THR A 154 -3.95 -3.74 7.78
CA THR A 154 -4.31 -4.61 6.65
C THR A 154 -5.77 -4.38 6.24
N PHE A 155 -6.01 -4.29 4.94
CA PHE A 155 -7.32 -4.34 4.32
C PHE A 155 -7.42 -5.63 3.51
N ASN A 156 -8.36 -6.49 3.88
CA ASN A 156 -8.60 -7.78 3.26
C ASN A 156 -10.05 -7.85 2.74
N TRP A 157 -10.24 -8.25 1.48
CA TRP A 157 -11.58 -8.37 0.87
C TRP A 157 -12.43 -7.10 1.05
N ALA A 158 -11.82 -5.94 0.84
CA ALA A 158 -12.44 -4.65 1.06
C ALA A 158 -12.61 -3.86 -0.25
N ASN A 159 -13.70 -3.12 -0.37
CA ASN A 159 -13.96 -2.26 -1.53
C ASN A 159 -14.10 -0.80 -1.12
N ASP A 160 -13.78 0.13 -2.03
CA ASP A 160 -13.92 1.57 -1.81
C ASP A 160 -13.16 2.04 -0.55
N VAL A 161 -11.88 1.71 -0.50
CA VAL A 161 -10.99 1.99 0.65
C VAL A 161 -10.23 3.29 0.42
N VAL A 162 -10.20 4.16 1.43
CA VAL A 162 -9.35 5.35 1.45
C VAL A 162 -8.43 5.30 2.67
N VAL A 163 -7.13 5.43 2.47
CA VAL A 163 -6.15 5.66 3.54
C VAL A 163 -5.46 6.97 3.26
N SER A 164 -5.64 7.97 4.13
CA SER A 164 -5.07 9.30 3.89
C SER A 164 -4.37 9.90 5.09
N GLY A 165 -3.14 10.37 4.89
CA GLY A 165 -2.38 11.11 5.90
C GLY A 165 -1.90 10.29 7.10
N LEU A 166 -2.01 8.96 7.05
CA LEU A 166 -1.56 8.06 8.10
C LEU A 166 -0.03 8.06 8.20
N LEU A 167 0.49 8.10 9.42
CA LEU A 167 1.89 7.81 9.73
C LEU A 167 2.01 6.41 10.35
N SER A 168 2.71 5.49 9.69
CA SER A 168 2.99 4.14 10.18
C SER A 168 4.45 4.01 10.60
N ILE A 169 4.70 3.57 11.83
CA ILE A 169 6.01 3.58 12.49
C ILE A 169 6.35 2.18 13.00
N ASN A 170 7.57 1.72 12.70
CA ASN A 170 8.19 0.53 13.27
C ASN A 170 7.29 -0.72 13.22
N SER A 171 6.75 -1.04 12.05
CA SER A 171 6.00 -2.27 11.84
C SER A 171 6.84 -3.51 12.12
N GLN A 172 6.29 -4.57 12.70
CA GLN A 172 7.04 -5.82 12.88
C GLN A 172 7.43 -6.41 11.53
N VAL A 173 6.46 -6.50 10.62
CA VAL A 173 6.66 -6.84 9.20
C VAL A 173 6.13 -5.70 8.32
N THR A 174 5.31 -5.96 7.30
CA THR A 174 4.73 -4.93 6.42
C THR A 174 3.88 -3.87 7.13
N HIS A 175 4.05 -2.59 6.75
CA HIS A 175 3.34 -1.45 7.33
C HIS A 175 1.87 -1.35 6.88
N LEU A 176 1.59 -1.39 5.57
CA LEU A 176 0.24 -1.30 5.02
C LEU A 176 0.02 -2.41 3.99
N VAL A 177 -1.02 -3.22 4.17
CA VAL A 177 -1.38 -4.28 3.23
C VAL A 177 -2.75 -4.04 2.61
N ILE A 178 -2.81 -4.16 1.28
CA ILE A 178 -4.02 -4.11 0.45
C ILE A 178 -4.11 -5.46 -0.27
N ASN A 179 -5.02 -6.31 0.18
CA ASN A 179 -5.12 -7.67 -0.32
C ASN A 179 -6.58 -8.04 -0.65
N SER A 180 -6.79 -8.61 -1.84
CA SER A 180 -8.13 -8.93 -2.34
C SER A 180 -9.09 -7.73 -2.35
N CYS A 181 -8.58 -6.53 -2.62
CA CYS A 181 -9.36 -5.30 -2.56
C CYS A 181 -9.67 -4.75 -3.96
N ASN A 182 -10.74 -3.95 -4.08
CA ASN A 182 -11.02 -3.19 -5.30
C ASN A 182 -11.38 -1.73 -5.00
N ASN A 183 -10.90 -0.83 -5.87
CA ASN A 183 -11.04 0.62 -5.72
C ASN A 183 -10.44 1.13 -4.40
N VAL A 184 -9.11 1.24 -4.36
CA VAL A 184 -8.36 1.68 -3.18
C VAL A 184 -7.55 2.93 -3.47
N MET A 185 -7.62 3.92 -2.57
CA MET A 185 -6.85 5.16 -2.63
C MET A 185 -5.96 5.29 -1.40
N VAL A 186 -4.64 5.25 -1.59
CA VAL A 186 -3.65 5.57 -0.55
C VAL A 186 -3.02 6.92 -0.87
N LYS A 187 -3.19 7.89 0.03
CA LYS A 187 -2.78 9.28 -0.21
C LYS A 187 -1.99 9.85 0.95
N ASN A 188 -0.81 10.40 0.66
CA ASN A 188 0.02 11.12 1.64
C ASN A 188 0.38 10.29 2.88
N VAL A 189 0.50 8.96 2.73
CA VAL A 189 0.94 8.07 3.81
C VAL A 189 2.44 8.23 4.03
N LYS A 190 2.85 8.18 5.30
CA LYS A 190 4.25 8.17 5.70
C LYS A 190 4.58 6.85 6.38
N VAL A 191 5.65 6.20 5.96
CA VAL A 191 6.19 4.98 6.56
C VAL A 191 7.58 5.27 7.10
N ILE A 192 7.82 4.89 8.36
CA ILE A 192 9.11 5.04 9.03
C ILE A 192 9.48 3.74 9.74
N ALA A 193 10.50 3.08 9.24
CA ALA A 193 11.27 2.07 9.95
C ALA A 193 12.76 2.22 9.59
N PRO A 194 13.69 1.71 10.42
CA PRO A 194 15.11 1.71 10.11
C PRO A 194 15.44 0.92 8.83
N ASP A 195 16.45 1.32 8.09
CA ASP A 195 16.94 0.59 6.90
C ASP A 195 17.27 -0.89 7.18
N GLN A 196 17.65 -1.21 8.41
CA GLN A 196 18.01 -2.56 8.79
C GLN A 196 16.83 -3.36 9.40
N SER A 197 15.59 -2.89 9.34
CA SER A 197 14.44 -3.64 9.86
C SER A 197 13.98 -4.73 8.87
N PRO A 198 14.06 -6.02 9.23
CA PRO A 198 13.81 -7.11 8.29
C PRO A 198 12.33 -7.20 7.88
N ASN A 199 12.06 -7.35 6.58
CA ASN A 199 10.73 -7.64 6.03
C ASN A 199 9.66 -6.58 6.37
N THR A 200 10.09 -5.31 6.42
CA THR A 200 9.25 -4.18 6.81
C THR A 200 8.61 -3.46 5.62
N ASP A 201 8.20 -4.18 4.57
CA ASP A 201 7.60 -3.61 3.36
C ASP A 201 6.67 -2.43 3.65
N GLY A 202 6.81 -1.33 2.92
CA GLY A 202 6.04 -0.11 3.17
C GLY A 202 4.56 -0.28 2.83
N ILE A 203 4.26 -0.49 1.55
CA ILE A 203 2.90 -0.77 1.08
C ILE A 203 2.94 -2.04 0.24
N HIS A 204 2.20 -3.07 0.66
CA HIS A 204 2.06 -4.31 -0.09
C HIS A 204 0.69 -4.36 -0.78
N VAL A 205 0.66 -4.67 -2.07
CA VAL A 205 -0.55 -4.83 -2.87
C VAL A 205 -0.56 -6.22 -3.49
N GLN A 206 -1.61 -6.99 -3.26
CA GLN A 206 -1.79 -8.33 -3.83
C GLN A 206 -3.27 -8.60 -4.15
N SER A 207 -3.54 -9.40 -5.18
CA SER A 207 -4.91 -9.82 -5.57
C SER A 207 -5.91 -8.66 -5.66
N SER A 208 -5.44 -7.46 -5.98
CA SER A 208 -6.24 -6.23 -5.86
C SER A 208 -6.32 -5.50 -7.20
N THR A 209 -7.47 -4.86 -7.44
CA THR A 209 -7.74 -4.15 -8.71
C THR A 209 -8.08 -2.69 -8.47
N ASN A 210 -7.65 -1.80 -9.36
CA ASN A 210 -7.91 -0.35 -9.28
C ASN A 210 -7.37 0.25 -7.97
N VAL A 211 -6.06 0.19 -7.79
CA VAL A 211 -5.36 0.75 -6.63
C VAL A 211 -4.60 2.00 -7.05
N THR A 212 -4.72 3.08 -6.30
CA THR A 212 -3.99 4.33 -6.52
C THR A 212 -3.19 4.70 -5.27
N ILE A 213 -1.88 4.91 -5.41
CA ILE A 213 -0.96 5.30 -4.32
C ILE A 213 -0.29 6.61 -4.71
N ILE A 214 -0.54 7.69 -3.98
CA ILE A 214 -0.07 9.03 -4.34
C ILE A 214 0.54 9.79 -3.17
N GLY A 215 1.65 10.50 -3.43
CA GLY A 215 2.25 11.43 -2.48
C GLY A 215 2.85 10.80 -1.23
N CYS A 216 3.17 9.51 -1.27
CA CYS A 216 3.65 8.76 -0.11
C CYS A 216 5.16 8.93 0.11
N ARG A 217 5.59 8.87 1.37
CA ARG A 217 7.00 8.92 1.77
C ARG A 217 7.33 7.67 2.57
N ILE A 218 8.24 6.86 2.08
CA ILE A 218 8.46 5.50 2.60
C ILE A 218 9.94 5.32 2.90
N LYS A 219 10.24 5.09 4.19
CA LYS A 219 11.54 4.68 4.70
C LYS A 219 11.36 3.37 5.45
N THR A 220 12.08 2.35 5.02
CA THR A 220 11.93 1.01 5.59
C THR A 220 13.19 0.18 5.35
N GLY A 221 13.23 -1.07 5.82
CA GLY A 221 14.31 -2.03 5.52
C GLY A 221 13.93 -3.13 4.54
N ASP A 222 12.83 -2.97 3.79
CA ASP A 222 12.47 -3.86 2.68
C ASP A 222 11.81 -3.04 1.54
N ASP A 223 11.00 -3.65 0.68
CA ASP A 223 10.36 -2.97 -0.44
C ASP A 223 9.56 -1.74 0.02
N CYS A 224 9.78 -0.58 -0.61
CA CYS A 224 8.92 0.58 -0.40
C CYS A 224 7.47 0.26 -0.79
N ILE A 225 7.32 -0.36 -1.97
CA ILE A 225 6.06 -0.91 -2.44
C ILE A 225 6.33 -2.27 -3.06
N SER A 226 5.71 -3.32 -2.52
CA SER A 226 5.76 -4.68 -3.07
C SER A 226 4.42 -5.05 -3.73
N ILE A 227 4.50 -5.63 -4.92
CA ILE A 227 3.34 -5.91 -5.79
C ILE A 227 3.29 -7.40 -6.07
N GLY A 228 2.37 -8.10 -5.42
CA GLY A 228 2.18 -9.53 -5.54
C GLY A 228 1.23 -9.95 -6.69
N PRO A 229 1.14 -11.27 -6.94
CA PRO A 229 0.22 -11.89 -7.90
C PRO A 229 -1.22 -11.36 -7.83
N GLY A 230 -1.90 -11.32 -8.97
CA GLY A 230 -3.30 -10.90 -9.06
C GLY A 230 -3.53 -9.38 -8.98
N THR A 231 -2.47 -8.58 -8.92
CA THR A 231 -2.60 -7.11 -8.93
C THR A 231 -2.86 -6.59 -10.34
N ARG A 232 -3.93 -5.80 -10.51
CA ARG A 232 -4.34 -5.22 -11.80
C ARG A 232 -4.68 -3.74 -11.67
N ASN A 233 -4.29 -2.93 -12.64
CA ASN A 233 -4.61 -1.48 -12.67
C ASN A 233 -4.12 -0.76 -11.40
N LEU A 234 -2.80 -0.75 -11.20
CA LEU A 234 -2.14 -0.06 -10.10
C LEU A 234 -1.49 1.24 -10.61
N TRP A 235 -1.92 2.38 -10.08
CA TRP A 235 -1.31 3.68 -10.33
C TRP A 235 -0.52 4.16 -9.12
N MET A 236 0.74 4.52 -9.33
CA MET A 236 1.62 5.08 -8.31
C MET A 236 2.22 6.39 -8.80
N GLU A 237 2.18 7.43 -7.97
CA GLU A 237 2.70 8.75 -8.36
C GLU A 237 3.25 9.54 -7.17
N ASN A 238 4.30 10.32 -7.40
CA ASN A 238 4.88 11.21 -6.39
C ASN A 238 5.33 10.44 -5.14
N ILE A 239 6.02 9.32 -5.33
CA ILE A 239 6.54 8.49 -4.25
C ILE A 239 7.97 8.92 -3.92
N LEU A 240 8.24 9.19 -2.64
CA LEU A 240 9.61 9.30 -2.12
C LEU A 240 9.94 7.98 -1.42
N CYS A 241 10.74 7.15 -2.08
CA CYS A 241 11.15 5.85 -1.59
C CYS A 241 12.62 5.91 -1.13
N GLY A 242 12.92 5.36 0.02
CA GLY A 242 14.28 5.11 0.43
C GLY A 242 14.66 5.73 1.78
N PRO A 243 15.44 5.00 2.61
CA PRO A 243 16.05 3.70 2.33
C PRO A 243 15.05 2.53 2.26
N GLY A 244 15.50 1.35 1.80
CA GLY A 244 14.70 0.13 1.55
C GLY A 244 15.05 -0.56 0.22
N HIS A 245 14.25 -1.53 -0.22
CA HIS A 245 14.53 -2.34 -1.42
C HIS A 245 13.88 -1.83 -2.73
N GLY A 246 13.29 -0.63 -2.73
CA GLY A 246 12.71 -0.03 -3.94
C GLY A 246 11.24 -0.38 -4.18
N VAL A 247 10.77 -0.25 -5.42
CA VAL A 247 9.43 -0.67 -5.84
C VAL A 247 9.57 -1.97 -6.63
N SER A 248 8.96 -3.04 -6.11
CA SER A 248 9.17 -4.39 -6.60
C SER A 248 7.89 -5.06 -7.05
N ILE A 249 7.85 -5.54 -8.28
CA ILE A 249 6.89 -6.54 -8.75
C ILE A 249 7.44 -7.93 -8.42
N GLY A 250 6.69 -8.70 -7.65
CA GLY A 250 7.03 -10.05 -7.21
C GLY A 250 7.39 -10.16 -5.72
N SER A 251 7.93 -11.30 -5.28
CA SER A 251 8.35 -12.43 -6.12
C SER A 251 7.17 -13.16 -6.76
N LEU A 252 7.21 -13.38 -8.08
CA LEU A 252 6.30 -14.28 -8.80
C LEU A 252 6.95 -15.64 -9.09
N GLY A 253 6.15 -16.61 -9.49
CA GLY A 253 6.58 -17.96 -9.84
C GLY A 253 6.83 -18.84 -8.61
N ARG A 254 6.14 -18.57 -7.49
CA ARG A 254 6.19 -19.48 -6.32
C ARG A 254 5.44 -20.77 -6.60
N GLU A 255 4.29 -20.64 -7.25
CA GLU A 255 3.42 -21.74 -7.66
C GLU A 255 3.41 -21.89 -9.19
N TYR A 256 3.08 -23.09 -9.66
CA TYR A 256 2.91 -23.33 -11.11
C TYR A 256 1.70 -22.54 -11.64
N GLU A 257 0.54 -22.64 -10.99
CA GLU A 257 -0.63 -21.83 -11.29
C GLU A 257 -0.65 -20.61 -10.36
N GLU A 258 -0.32 -19.45 -10.92
CA GLU A 258 -0.25 -18.20 -10.16
C GLU A 258 -0.72 -17.05 -11.05
N ASP A 259 -1.54 -16.16 -10.50
CA ASP A 259 -2.00 -14.98 -11.23
C ASP A 259 -0.83 -14.06 -11.62
N GLY A 260 -0.97 -13.39 -12.76
CA GLY A 260 -0.03 -12.37 -13.19
C GLY A 260 -0.27 -10.99 -12.54
N VAL A 261 0.66 -10.09 -12.80
CA VAL A 261 0.56 -8.65 -12.51
C VAL A 261 0.43 -7.88 -13.81
N GLN A 262 -0.53 -6.96 -13.90
CA GLN A 262 -0.70 -6.18 -15.13
C GLN A 262 -1.20 -4.76 -14.93
N ASN A 263 -0.89 -3.91 -15.92
CA ASN A 263 -1.32 -2.51 -15.97
C ASN A 263 -0.86 -1.73 -14.72
N VAL A 264 0.46 -1.68 -14.53
CA VAL A 264 1.08 -0.97 -13.41
C VAL A 264 1.78 0.27 -13.94
N THR A 265 1.55 1.42 -13.33
CA THR A 265 2.28 2.66 -13.63
C THR A 265 2.90 3.23 -12.38
N LEU A 266 4.18 3.63 -12.47
CA LEU A 266 4.85 4.47 -11.47
C LEU A 266 5.40 5.71 -12.15
N SER A 267 5.02 6.89 -11.67
CA SER A 267 5.45 8.17 -12.24
C SER A 267 5.94 9.18 -11.20
N TYR A 268 6.80 10.11 -11.62
CA TYR A 268 7.22 11.28 -10.84
C TYR A 268 7.76 10.95 -9.45
N SER A 269 8.61 9.92 -9.36
CA SER A 269 9.04 9.37 -8.08
C SER A 269 10.55 9.47 -7.89
N ILE A 270 10.98 9.54 -6.63
CA ILE A 270 12.38 9.70 -6.25
C ILE A 270 12.77 8.54 -5.35
N PHE A 271 13.86 7.87 -5.70
CA PHE A 271 14.49 6.82 -4.91
C PHE A 271 15.77 7.37 -4.29
N THR A 272 16.00 7.12 -3.00
CA THR A 272 17.18 7.65 -2.29
C THR A 272 17.76 6.65 -1.32
N GLY A 273 19.00 6.20 -1.56
CA GLY A 273 19.69 5.28 -0.66
C GLY A 273 19.01 3.92 -0.53
N SER A 274 18.39 3.43 -1.60
CA SER A 274 17.70 2.12 -1.63
C SER A 274 18.52 1.08 -2.38
N ASP A 275 18.38 -0.19 -2.02
CA ASP A 275 19.08 -1.31 -2.67
C ASP A 275 18.68 -1.46 -4.13
N ASN A 276 17.41 -1.17 -4.44
CA ASN A 276 16.93 -1.17 -5.82
C ASN A 276 16.05 0.06 -6.08
N GLY A 277 15.90 0.40 -7.35
CA GLY A 277 14.91 1.36 -7.81
C GLY A 277 13.66 0.63 -8.25
N LEU A 278 13.67 0.17 -9.49
CA LEU A 278 12.57 -0.50 -10.18
C LEU A 278 12.91 -1.96 -10.35
N ARG A 279 12.20 -2.85 -9.66
CA ARG A 279 12.51 -4.27 -9.63
C ARG A 279 11.35 -5.11 -10.11
N ILE A 280 11.63 -6.08 -10.99
CA ILE A 280 10.74 -7.20 -11.27
C ILE A 280 11.51 -8.46 -10.90
N LYS A 281 10.96 -9.27 -9.98
CA LYS A 281 11.62 -10.46 -9.44
C LYS A 281 10.72 -11.70 -9.59
N SER A 282 11.25 -12.77 -10.18
CA SER A 282 10.56 -14.06 -10.26
C SER A 282 11.50 -15.22 -9.96
N TRP A 283 10.98 -16.27 -9.34
CA TRP A 283 11.73 -17.50 -9.11
C TRP A 283 12.03 -18.21 -10.43
N ALA A 284 13.19 -18.88 -10.50
CA ALA A 284 13.57 -19.73 -11.62
C ALA A 284 12.81 -21.09 -11.60
N ARG A 285 11.48 -21.04 -11.63
CA ARG A 285 10.57 -22.20 -11.60
C ARG A 285 9.58 -22.14 -12.77
N PRO A 286 9.08 -23.28 -13.25
CA PRO A 286 7.92 -23.34 -14.15
C PRO A 286 6.73 -22.63 -13.51
N SER A 287 6.05 -21.78 -14.26
CA SER A 287 4.87 -21.03 -13.81
C SER A 287 4.06 -20.56 -15.03
N THR A 288 2.75 -20.40 -14.85
CA THR A 288 1.82 -19.80 -15.81
C THR A 288 1.66 -18.29 -15.60
N SER A 289 2.31 -17.73 -14.56
CA SER A 289 2.22 -16.32 -14.22
C SER A 289 2.89 -15.41 -15.26
N PHE A 290 2.61 -14.11 -15.16
CA PHE A 290 3.11 -13.09 -16.07
C PHE A 290 3.22 -11.72 -15.41
N VAL A 291 4.03 -10.85 -16.02
CA VAL A 291 4.09 -9.41 -15.75
C VAL A 291 3.90 -8.70 -17.08
N LYS A 292 2.84 -7.90 -17.21
CA LYS A 292 2.48 -7.27 -18.49
C LYS A 292 2.05 -5.82 -18.36
N ASN A 293 2.43 -4.99 -19.35
CA ASN A 293 1.98 -3.60 -19.48
C ASN A 293 2.37 -2.78 -18.23
N ILE A 294 3.66 -2.59 -18.07
CA ILE A 294 4.25 -1.85 -16.95
C ILE A 294 4.84 -0.55 -17.48
N ASN A 295 4.58 0.56 -16.80
CA ASN A 295 5.05 1.88 -17.22
C ASN A 295 5.76 2.61 -16.07
N TYR A 296 7.08 2.61 -16.13
CA TYR A 296 7.94 3.38 -15.25
C TYR A 296 8.39 4.65 -15.94
N ARG A 297 8.03 5.83 -15.41
CA ARG A 297 8.39 7.09 -16.06
C ARG A 297 8.69 8.27 -15.14
N ASN A 298 9.58 9.17 -15.56
CA ASN A 298 9.90 10.39 -14.81
C ASN A 298 10.41 10.07 -13.39
N ILE A 299 11.51 9.34 -13.30
CA ILE A 299 12.04 8.79 -12.04
C ILE A 299 13.45 9.31 -11.80
N VAL A 300 13.72 9.74 -10.56
CA VAL A 300 15.05 10.20 -10.14
C VAL A 300 15.65 9.21 -9.15
N MET A 301 16.87 8.78 -9.42
CA MET A 301 17.65 7.85 -8.61
C MET A 301 18.75 8.60 -7.87
N LYS A 302 18.85 8.46 -6.54
CA LYS A 302 19.89 9.08 -5.73
C LYS A 302 20.58 8.02 -4.88
N TYR A 303 21.80 7.66 -5.23
CA TYR A 303 22.58 6.67 -4.49
C TYR A 303 21.82 5.35 -4.34
N VAL A 304 21.30 4.82 -5.45
CA VAL A 304 20.53 3.57 -5.48
C VAL A 304 21.45 2.46 -5.96
N ASP A 305 21.51 1.31 -5.27
CA ASP A 305 22.47 0.26 -5.64
C ASP A 305 22.14 -0.34 -7.01
N ASN A 306 20.89 -0.72 -7.24
CA ASN A 306 20.42 -1.32 -8.49
C ASN A 306 19.20 -0.54 -9.04
N PRO A 307 19.41 0.58 -9.76
CA PRO A 307 18.34 1.44 -10.25
C PRO A 307 17.23 0.73 -11.06
N ILE A 308 17.60 -0.12 -12.01
CA ILE A 308 16.64 -0.87 -12.85
C ILE A 308 17.05 -2.33 -12.88
N ILE A 309 16.16 -3.22 -12.46
CA ILE A 309 16.44 -4.65 -12.38
C ILE A 309 15.23 -5.51 -12.79
N ILE A 310 15.48 -6.47 -13.69
CA ILE A 310 14.64 -7.65 -13.90
C ILE A 310 15.49 -8.86 -13.53
N ASP A 311 15.06 -9.60 -12.52
CA ASP A 311 15.73 -10.80 -12.01
C ASP A 311 14.77 -11.99 -12.07
N GLN A 312 14.93 -12.83 -13.09
CA GLN A 312 14.17 -14.07 -13.23
C GLN A 312 14.87 -15.29 -12.61
N ASN A 313 15.95 -15.06 -11.85
CA ASN A 313 16.70 -16.04 -11.08
C ASN A 313 16.63 -15.73 -9.57
N TYR A 314 15.55 -15.08 -9.14
CA TYR A 314 15.40 -14.59 -7.78
C TYR A 314 15.60 -15.70 -6.76
N CYS A 315 16.66 -15.57 -5.96
CA CYS A 315 16.99 -16.48 -4.87
C CYS A 315 17.38 -15.70 -3.61
N PRO A 316 16.40 -15.37 -2.75
CA PRO A 316 16.69 -14.63 -1.53
C PRO A 316 17.60 -15.46 -0.61
N ASN A 317 18.65 -14.82 -0.09
CA ASN A 317 19.66 -15.41 0.82
C ASN A 317 20.48 -16.57 0.23
N ASN A 318 20.43 -16.82 -1.08
CA ASN A 318 21.09 -17.96 -1.72
C ASN A 318 20.75 -19.33 -1.09
N LYS A 319 19.51 -19.47 -0.58
CA LYS A 319 19.01 -20.70 0.03
C LYS A 319 17.93 -21.32 -0.84
N ASP A 320 18.02 -22.63 -1.08
CA ASP A 320 17.05 -23.41 -1.85
C ASP A 320 16.75 -22.82 -3.24
N CYS A 321 17.78 -22.26 -3.88
CA CYS A 321 17.68 -21.63 -5.19
C CYS A 321 17.26 -22.65 -6.25
N PRO A 322 16.15 -22.44 -6.96
CA PRO A 322 15.77 -23.28 -8.08
C PRO A 322 16.85 -23.28 -9.15
N GLN A 323 17.18 -24.45 -9.68
CA GLN A 323 18.14 -24.64 -10.78
C GLN A 323 17.44 -24.84 -12.13
N GLN A 324 16.22 -24.31 -12.27
CA GLN A 324 15.43 -24.40 -13.50
C GLN A 324 15.42 -23.05 -14.21
N THR A 325 14.47 -22.83 -15.12
CA THR A 325 14.26 -21.53 -15.78
C THR A 325 12.91 -20.97 -15.34
N SER A 326 12.79 -19.65 -15.23
CA SER A 326 11.52 -19.01 -14.87
C SER A 326 10.49 -19.20 -16.00
N GLY A 327 9.31 -19.66 -15.62
CA GLY A 327 8.11 -19.72 -16.46
C GLY A 327 7.35 -18.39 -16.53
N VAL A 328 7.66 -17.43 -15.65
CA VAL A 328 6.98 -16.13 -15.60
C VAL A 328 7.30 -15.35 -16.86
N LYS A 329 6.27 -14.98 -17.63
CA LYS A 329 6.44 -14.19 -18.86
C LYS A 329 6.45 -12.70 -18.55
N ILE A 330 7.47 -11.98 -18.99
CA ILE A 330 7.56 -10.52 -18.80
C ILE A 330 7.44 -9.84 -20.17
N SER A 331 6.40 -9.03 -20.37
CA SER A 331 6.22 -8.30 -21.62
C SER A 331 5.71 -6.87 -21.45
N ASP A 332 5.97 -6.04 -22.46
CA ASP A 332 5.43 -4.66 -22.56
C ASP A 332 5.79 -3.81 -21.33
N VAL A 333 7.09 -3.74 -21.00
CA VAL A 333 7.61 -2.92 -19.91
C VAL A 333 8.30 -1.68 -20.48
N ILE A 334 7.85 -0.51 -20.08
CA ILE A 334 8.38 0.78 -20.48
C ILE A 334 9.19 1.37 -19.33
N TYR A 335 10.44 1.73 -19.62
CA TYR A 335 11.31 2.55 -18.79
C TYR A 335 11.56 3.86 -19.53
N LYS A 336 11.06 4.99 -19.01
CA LYS A 336 11.11 6.27 -19.71
C LYS A 336 11.53 7.44 -18.82
N ASN A 337 12.49 8.27 -19.26
CA ASN A 337 12.90 9.46 -18.53
C ASN A 337 13.31 9.12 -17.07
N ILE A 338 14.38 8.33 -16.95
CA ILE A 338 14.92 7.88 -15.67
C ILE A 338 16.36 8.37 -15.56
N GLU A 339 16.67 9.13 -14.53
CA GLU A 339 17.99 9.72 -14.37
C GLU A 339 18.52 9.61 -12.94
N GLY A 340 19.85 9.73 -12.79
CA GLY A 340 20.48 9.90 -11.49
C GLY A 340 21.73 9.05 -11.29
N THR A 341 21.90 8.56 -10.06
CA THR A 341 23.14 7.94 -9.59
C THR A 341 22.90 6.53 -9.05
N SER A 342 23.77 5.64 -9.49
CA SER A 342 23.93 4.27 -9.00
C SER A 342 25.10 4.21 -8.03
N THR A 343 24.99 3.37 -7.00
CA THR A 343 26.08 3.02 -6.08
C THR A 343 26.78 1.71 -6.46
N THR A 344 26.26 0.98 -7.44
CA THR A 344 26.98 -0.12 -8.11
C THR A 344 27.30 0.22 -9.56
N GLU A 345 28.29 -0.48 -10.15
CA GLU A 345 28.68 -0.24 -11.54
C GLU A 345 27.58 -0.64 -12.53
N VAL A 346 26.83 -1.72 -12.26
CA VAL A 346 25.74 -2.20 -13.13
C VAL A 346 24.42 -1.56 -12.69
N ALA A 347 24.04 -0.47 -13.35
CA ALA A 347 22.83 0.27 -12.99
C ALA A 347 21.55 -0.26 -13.65
N MET A 348 21.70 -1.01 -14.74
CA MET A 348 20.62 -1.67 -15.47
C MET A 348 20.93 -3.16 -15.57
N ASN A 349 20.16 -4.00 -14.89
CA ASN A 349 20.35 -5.44 -14.87
C ASN A 349 19.09 -6.14 -15.41
N PHE A 350 19.19 -6.75 -16.59
CA PHE A 350 18.09 -7.51 -17.19
C PHE A 350 18.47 -8.97 -17.32
N ASP A 351 18.21 -9.77 -16.30
CA ASP A 351 18.46 -11.21 -16.30
C ASP A 351 17.17 -11.98 -16.56
N CYS A 352 16.77 -12.02 -17.83
CA CYS A 352 15.55 -12.69 -18.26
C CYS A 352 15.76 -14.18 -18.54
N SER A 353 14.69 -14.95 -18.40
CA SER A 353 14.67 -16.39 -18.58
C SER A 353 14.99 -16.79 -20.02
N PRO A 354 15.87 -17.79 -20.26
CA PRO A 354 16.12 -18.28 -21.62
C PRO A 354 14.92 -19.02 -22.22
N SER A 355 14.05 -19.62 -21.40
CA SER A 355 12.84 -20.31 -21.86
C SER A 355 11.67 -19.33 -22.12
N ASN A 356 11.69 -18.16 -21.48
CA ASN A 356 10.72 -17.09 -21.67
C ASN A 356 11.43 -15.73 -21.71
N PRO A 357 12.12 -15.40 -22.83
CA PRO A 357 12.79 -14.12 -22.98
C PRO A 357 11.85 -12.94 -22.72
N CYS A 358 12.34 -11.87 -22.09
CA CYS A 358 11.56 -10.65 -21.92
C CYS A 358 11.29 -10.00 -23.28
N GLN A 359 10.04 -9.62 -23.56
CA GLN A 359 9.63 -9.08 -24.87
C GLN A 359 8.98 -7.70 -24.75
N GLY A 360 9.11 -6.89 -25.80
CA GLY A 360 8.46 -5.57 -25.83
C GLY A 360 9.00 -4.60 -24.77
N ILE A 361 10.25 -4.78 -24.32
CA ILE A 361 10.88 -3.84 -23.38
C ILE A 361 11.22 -2.55 -24.12
N GLN A 362 10.76 -1.41 -23.62
CA GLN A 362 11.04 -0.11 -24.21
C GLN A 362 11.91 0.69 -23.25
N ILE A 363 13.09 1.09 -23.73
CA ILE A 363 14.04 1.87 -22.96
C ILE A 363 14.17 3.24 -23.63
N GLN A 364 13.72 4.29 -22.95
CA GLN A 364 13.68 5.63 -23.50
C GLN A 364 14.26 6.65 -22.52
N ASP A 365 15.18 7.49 -23.00
CA ASP A 365 15.71 8.64 -22.23
C ASP A 365 16.18 8.24 -20.81
N ILE A 366 17.22 7.41 -20.73
CA ILE A 366 17.82 6.92 -19.48
C ILE A 366 19.19 7.55 -19.28
N LYS A 367 19.46 8.07 -18.07
CA LYS A 367 20.74 8.69 -17.71
C LYS A 367 21.17 8.32 -16.28
N LEU A 368 21.78 7.15 -16.14
CA LEU A 368 22.30 6.62 -14.88
C LEU A 368 23.83 6.66 -14.88
N THR A 369 24.38 7.15 -13.77
CA THR A 369 25.82 7.33 -13.59
C THR A 369 26.33 6.58 -12.36
N TYR A 370 27.56 6.09 -12.43
CA TYR A 370 28.28 5.49 -11.32
C TYR A 370 29.63 6.21 -11.19
N MET A 371 29.95 6.73 -10.00
CA MET A 371 31.15 7.55 -9.76
C MET A 371 31.37 8.66 -10.81
N ASN A 372 30.31 9.42 -11.13
CA ASN A 372 30.29 10.49 -12.15
C ASN A 372 30.63 10.04 -13.58
N LYS A 373 30.69 8.72 -13.84
CA LYS A 373 30.84 8.12 -15.17
C LYS A 373 29.53 7.47 -15.59
N LYS A 374 29.41 7.15 -16.87
CA LYS A 374 28.31 6.29 -17.33
C LYS A 374 28.39 4.95 -16.58
N ALA A 375 27.27 4.49 -16.05
CA ALA A 375 27.20 3.16 -15.46
C ALA A 375 27.33 2.07 -16.56
N LYS A 376 27.15 0.80 -16.19
CA LYS A 376 27.06 -0.36 -17.09
C LYS A 376 25.67 -0.97 -17.08
N SER A 377 25.41 -1.78 -18.10
CA SER A 377 24.25 -2.66 -18.19
C SER A 377 24.68 -4.12 -18.23
N PHE A 378 23.84 -5.00 -17.68
CA PHE A 378 23.90 -6.44 -17.86
C PHE A 378 22.60 -6.91 -18.50
N CYS A 379 22.68 -7.84 -19.47
CA CYS A 379 21.51 -8.29 -20.20
C CYS A 379 21.63 -9.76 -20.62
N ASN A 380 20.57 -10.51 -20.35
CA ASN A 380 20.33 -11.87 -20.81
C ASN A 380 18.89 -11.96 -21.32
N ASN A 381 18.70 -12.60 -22.49
CA ASN A 381 17.39 -12.97 -23.04
C ASN A 381 16.35 -11.85 -23.04
N ILE A 382 16.77 -10.64 -23.41
CA ILE A 382 15.90 -9.46 -23.46
C ILE A 382 15.75 -8.96 -24.89
N GLN A 383 14.52 -8.61 -25.27
CA GLN A 383 14.16 -8.10 -26.59
C GLN A 383 13.28 -6.87 -26.45
N GLY A 384 13.48 -5.89 -27.32
CA GLY A 384 12.77 -4.62 -27.19
C GLY A 384 13.18 -3.55 -28.19
N THR A 385 12.97 -2.29 -27.80
CA THR A 385 13.41 -1.12 -28.57
C THR A 385 14.03 -0.06 -27.65
N LYS A 386 14.91 0.76 -28.24
CA LYS A 386 15.50 1.93 -27.57
C LYS A 386 15.17 3.22 -28.29
N LYS A 387 15.02 4.32 -27.55
CA LYS A 387 14.78 5.66 -28.10
C LYS A 387 15.46 6.74 -27.27
N GLY A 388 16.04 7.75 -27.93
CA GLY A 388 16.63 8.91 -27.25
C GLY A 388 17.98 8.61 -26.59
N VAL A 389 18.32 9.33 -25.53
CA VAL A 389 19.63 9.22 -24.85
C VAL A 389 19.60 8.06 -23.86
N ILE A 390 20.49 7.08 -24.03
CA ILE A 390 20.54 5.89 -23.16
C ILE A 390 21.95 5.71 -22.58
N TRP A 391 22.15 6.14 -21.33
CA TRP A 391 23.33 5.89 -20.50
C TRP A 391 22.87 5.18 -19.21
N PRO A 392 23.38 3.99 -18.86
CA PRO A 392 24.38 3.17 -19.57
C PRO A 392 23.95 2.72 -20.97
N ALA A 393 24.89 2.26 -21.80
CA ALA A 393 24.55 1.65 -23.08
C ALA A 393 23.66 0.42 -22.84
N THR A 394 22.55 0.33 -23.59
CA THR A 394 21.62 -0.81 -23.50
C THR A 394 22.04 -1.94 -24.46
N CYS A 395 21.61 -3.17 -24.15
CA CYS A 395 21.84 -4.35 -24.97
C CYS A 395 20.70 -4.63 -25.97
N ILE A 396 19.74 -3.69 -26.08
CA ILE A 396 18.63 -3.68 -27.03
C ILE A 396 18.92 -2.72 -28.19
#